data_AF-A0A1I2ENA5-F1
#
_entry.id   AF-A0A1I2ENA5-F1
#
_cell.length_a   1.000
_cell.length_b   1.000
_cell.length_c   1.000
_cell.angle_alpha   90.00
_cell.angle_beta   90.00
_cell.angle_gamma   90.00
#
_symmetry.space_group_name_H-M   'P 1'
#
loop_
_entity.id
_entity.type
_entity.pdbx_description
1 polymer ?
#
loop_
_entity_poly.entity_id
_entity_poly.type
_entity_poly.pdbx_seq_one_letter_code
_entity_poly.pdbx_strand_id
1 'polypeptide(L)'
;MTDSPTARMIADAIEASGKSQREIASEMGYERPNVVSMMKNGDMRMPLERIPAFAAATGVDAELMLRTAMIEYMPATWEVVAASRRQTGPERAFPVQDAQINVRGPASDIERFKQLCQAERRTYFDMLVQLMDIRDATFDRIIDEG
;
A
#
# COMPACT_ATOMS: atom_id res chain seq x y z
N MET A 1 -21.82 13.72 -13.92
CA MET A 1 -20.74 12.88 -13.38
C MET A 1 -19.72 13.79 -12.76
N THR A 2 -19.23 13.47 -11.56
CA THR A 2 -18.17 14.23 -10.91
C THR A 2 -16.80 13.88 -11.50
N ASP A 3 -15.91 14.86 -11.56
CA ASP A 3 -14.50 14.69 -11.97
C ASP A 3 -13.61 14.22 -10.82
N SER A 4 -14.17 14.08 -9.60
CA SER A 4 -13.44 13.58 -8.45
C SER A 4 -13.09 12.10 -8.62
N PRO A 5 -11.79 11.73 -8.67
CA PRO A 5 -11.39 10.32 -8.72
C PRO A 5 -11.80 9.56 -7.46
N THR A 6 -11.78 10.20 -6.29
CA THR A 6 -12.24 9.56 -5.03
C THR A 6 -13.73 9.27 -5.07
N ALA A 7 -14.56 10.21 -5.54
CA ALA A 7 -16.01 10.00 -5.64
C ALA A 7 -16.36 8.88 -6.64
N ARG A 8 -15.60 8.77 -7.74
CA ARG A 8 -15.72 7.67 -8.70
C ARG A 8 -15.38 6.32 -8.07
N MET A 9 -14.26 6.25 -7.36
CA MET A 9 -13.86 5.06 -6.62
C MET A 9 -14.91 4.64 -5.56
N ILE A 10 -15.56 5.60 -4.91
CA ILE A 10 -16.69 5.36 -4.00
C ILE A 10 -17.89 4.79 -4.76
N ALA A 11 -18.23 5.36 -5.91
CA ALA A 11 -19.33 4.85 -6.75
C ALA A 11 -19.10 3.40 -7.16
N ASP A 12 -17.90 3.09 -7.65
CA ASP A 12 -17.49 1.76 -8.09
C ASP A 12 -17.49 0.76 -6.92
N ALA A 13 -16.99 1.16 -5.75
CA ALA A 13 -17.00 0.33 -4.54
C ALA A 13 -18.43 0.03 -4.04
N ILE A 14 -19.34 1.01 -4.08
CA ILE A 14 -20.74 0.80 -3.73
C ILE A 14 -21.37 -0.23 -4.68
N GLU A 15 -21.16 -0.06 -5.99
CA GLU A 15 -21.68 -0.98 -7.00
C GLU A 15 -21.13 -2.40 -6.85
N ALA A 16 -19.81 -2.54 -6.69
CA ALA A 16 -19.15 -3.83 -6.53
C ALA A 16 -19.54 -4.56 -5.23
N SER A 17 -19.85 -3.82 -4.17
CA SER A 17 -20.24 -4.41 -2.87
C SER A 17 -21.61 -5.11 -2.90
N GLY A 18 -22.48 -4.77 -3.86
CA GLY A 18 -23.86 -5.21 -3.90
C GLY A 18 -24.76 -4.67 -2.77
N LYS A 19 -24.23 -3.84 -1.87
CA LYS A 19 -24.95 -3.26 -0.74
C LYS A 19 -25.63 -1.96 -1.13
N SER A 20 -26.76 -1.67 -0.50
CA SER A 20 -27.38 -0.36 -0.60
C SER A 20 -26.56 0.70 0.14
N GLN A 21 -26.66 1.96 -0.30
CA GLN A 21 -26.00 3.09 0.35
C GLN A 21 -26.43 3.26 1.81
N ARG A 22 -27.65 2.85 2.16
CA ARG A 22 -28.19 2.90 3.52
C ARG A 22 -27.55 1.83 4.42
N GLU A 23 -27.33 0.62 3.91
CA GLU A 23 -26.61 -0.43 4.64
C GLU A 23 -25.17 0.00 4.91
N ILE A 24 -24.47 0.50 3.88
CA ILE A 24 -23.11 1.02 4.02
C ILE A 24 -23.05 2.16 5.04
N ALA A 25 -23.98 3.13 4.97
CA ALA A 25 -24.04 4.22 5.94
C ALA A 25 -24.21 3.72 7.38
N SER A 26 -25.08 2.72 7.58
CA SER A 26 -25.31 2.09 8.89
C SER A 26 -24.06 1.35 9.40
N GLU A 27 -23.38 0.58 8.54
CA GLU A 27 -22.14 -0.14 8.90
C GLU A 27 -21.00 0.83 9.25
N MET A 28 -20.95 1.99 8.58
CA MET A 28 -19.99 3.06 8.89
C MET A 28 -20.34 3.86 10.16
N GLY A 29 -21.52 3.63 10.74
CA GLY A 29 -22.02 4.34 11.92
C GLY A 29 -22.52 5.76 11.64
N TYR A 30 -22.97 6.04 10.41
CA TYR A 30 -23.64 7.31 10.11
C TYR A 30 -25.12 7.24 10.47
N GLU A 31 -25.58 8.23 11.25
CA GLU A 31 -27.01 8.38 11.56
C GLU A 31 -27.84 8.75 10.32
N ARG A 32 -27.22 9.48 9.38
CA ARG A 32 -27.88 9.99 8.17
C ARG A 32 -27.48 9.16 6.94
N PRO A 33 -28.42 8.46 6.28
CA PRO A 33 -28.11 7.61 5.13
C PRO A 33 -27.60 8.36 3.90
N ASN A 34 -27.89 9.66 3.77
CA ASN A 34 -27.53 10.46 2.60
C ASN A 34 -26.04 10.85 2.54
N VAL A 35 -25.27 10.60 3.60
CA VAL A 35 -23.84 10.92 3.62
C VAL A 35 -23.10 10.14 2.52
N VAL A 36 -23.44 8.86 2.35
CA VAL A 36 -22.84 8.00 1.30
C VAL A 36 -23.21 8.49 -0.10
N SER A 37 -24.45 8.95 -0.32
CA SER A 37 -24.86 9.50 -1.61
C SER A 37 -24.14 10.80 -1.94
N MET A 38 -23.96 11.68 -0.94
CA MET A 38 -23.21 12.93 -1.12
C MET A 38 -21.74 12.67 -1.45
N MET A 39 -21.12 11.68 -0.81
CA MET A 39 -19.74 11.28 -1.13
C MET A 39 -19.62 10.67 -2.54
N LYS A 40 -20.54 9.78 -2.92
CA LYS A 40 -20.62 9.20 -4.26
C LYS A 40 -20.71 10.26 -5.36
N ASN A 41 -21.48 11.32 -5.13
CA ASN A 41 -21.68 12.40 -6.10
C ASN A 41 -20.56 13.44 -6.07
N GLY A 42 -19.66 13.41 -5.08
CA GLY A 42 -18.61 14.40 -4.89
C GLY A 42 -19.06 15.68 -4.19
N ASP A 43 -20.30 15.74 -3.69
CA ASP A 43 -20.84 16.87 -2.92
C ASP A 43 -20.20 16.97 -1.52
N MET A 44 -19.65 15.85 -1.04
CA MET A 44 -18.92 15.75 0.22
C MET A 44 -17.64 14.93 0.01
N ARG A 45 -16.52 15.39 0.56
CA ARG A 45 -15.27 14.61 0.55
C ARG A 45 -15.37 13.42 1.49
N MET A 46 -14.73 12.31 1.12
CA MET A 46 -14.53 11.18 2.03
C MET A 46 -13.60 11.62 3.18
N PRO A 47 -14.05 11.55 4.44
CA PRO A 47 -13.16 11.78 5.57
C PRO A 47 -12.09 10.68 5.61
N LEU A 48 -10.81 11.07 5.65
CA LEU A 48 -9.69 10.12 5.53
C LEU A 48 -9.71 9.07 6.65
N GLU A 49 -10.12 9.47 7.84
CA GLU A 49 -10.28 8.61 9.02
C GLU A 49 -11.43 7.60 8.90
N ARG A 50 -12.37 7.81 7.97
CA ARG A 50 -13.51 6.92 7.72
C ARG A 50 -13.24 5.91 6.61
N ILE A 51 -12.14 6.04 5.88
CA ILE A 51 -11.74 5.11 4.82
C ILE A 51 -11.66 3.66 5.32
N PRO A 52 -11.11 3.33 6.50
CA PRO A 52 -11.11 1.96 6.99
C PRO A 52 -12.51 1.38 7.19
N ALA A 53 -13.45 2.18 7.70
CA ALA A 53 -14.84 1.75 7.88
C ALA A 53 -15.56 1.57 6.54
N PHE A 54 -15.32 2.46 5.57
CA PHE A 54 -15.86 2.32 4.22
C PHE A 54 -15.32 1.07 3.51
N ALA A 55 -14.01 0.82 3.63
CA ALA A 55 -13.35 -0.38 3.11
C ALA A 55 -13.92 -1.65 3.74
N ALA A 56 -14.11 -1.70 5.05
CA ALA A 56 -14.75 -2.82 5.72
C ALA A 56 -16.19 -3.04 5.23
N ALA A 57 -16.94 -1.96 4.98
CA ALA A 57 -18.31 -2.05 4.51
C ALA A 57 -18.45 -2.48 3.04
N THR A 58 -17.52 -2.07 2.17
CA THR A 58 -17.64 -2.25 0.71
C THR A 58 -16.67 -3.26 0.10
N GLY A 59 -15.60 -3.63 0.83
CA GLY A 59 -14.53 -4.49 0.34
C GLY A 59 -13.48 -3.77 -0.51
N VAL A 60 -13.55 -2.44 -0.66
CA VAL A 60 -12.55 -1.68 -1.42
C VAL A 60 -11.18 -1.68 -0.71
N ASP A 61 -10.10 -1.67 -1.49
CA ASP A 61 -8.75 -1.53 -0.95
C ASP A 61 -8.58 -0.17 -0.24
N ALA A 62 -8.38 -0.23 1.08
CA ALA A 62 -8.28 0.94 1.93
C ALA A 62 -7.03 1.79 1.64
N GLU A 63 -5.91 1.16 1.27
CA GLU A 63 -4.66 1.86 0.99
C GLU A 63 -4.75 2.62 -0.33
N LEU A 64 -5.28 1.98 -1.37
CA LEU A 64 -5.51 2.60 -2.67
C LEU A 64 -6.50 3.75 -2.56
N MET A 65 -7.58 3.56 -1.80
CA MET A 65 -8.57 4.63 -1.56
C MET A 65 -7.95 5.79 -0.79
N LEU A 66 -7.20 5.53 0.28
CA LEU A 66 -6.50 6.56 1.03
C LEU A 66 -5.50 7.32 0.16
N ARG A 67 -4.70 6.62 -0.63
CA ARG A 67 -3.76 7.22 -1.58
C ARG A 67 -4.49 8.15 -2.56
N THR A 68 -5.58 7.68 -3.15
CA THR A 68 -6.37 8.45 -4.12
C THR A 68 -6.93 9.72 -3.48
N ALA A 69 -7.54 9.59 -2.30
CA ALA A 69 -8.09 10.71 -1.55
C ALA A 69 -7.01 11.72 -1.13
N MET A 70 -5.83 11.26 -0.69
CA MET A 70 -4.73 12.15 -0.31
C MET A 70 -4.13 12.90 -1.50
N ILE A 71 -3.96 12.24 -2.65
CA ILE A 71 -3.49 12.88 -3.88
C ILE A 71 -4.47 13.97 -4.32
N GLU A 72 -5.77 13.69 -4.24
CA GLU A 72 -6.80 14.64 -4.65
C GLU A 72 -6.96 15.81 -3.68
N TYR A 73 -7.04 15.52 -2.37
CA TYR A 73 -7.40 16.52 -1.37
C TYR A 73 -6.20 17.29 -0.83
N MET A 74 -5.03 16.65 -0.78
CA MET A 74 -3.84 17.14 -0.08
C MET A 74 -2.53 16.75 -0.80
N PRO A 75 -2.36 17.10 -2.09
CA PRO A 75 -1.22 16.63 -2.90
C PRO A 75 0.15 16.96 -2.28
N ALA A 76 0.32 18.15 -1.73
CA ALA A 76 1.57 18.53 -1.06
C ALA A 76 1.86 17.70 0.20
N THR A 77 0.83 17.32 0.96
CA THR A 77 1.00 16.42 2.13
C THR A 77 1.31 15.01 1.67
N TRP A 78 0.64 14.55 0.61
CA TRP A 78 0.94 13.26 0.01
C TRP A 78 2.39 13.16 -0.45
N GLU A 79 2.97 14.22 -1.04
CA GLU A 79 4.38 14.23 -1.43
C GLU A 79 5.33 14.00 -0.24
N VAL A 80 5.04 14.58 0.93
CA VAL A 80 5.82 14.32 2.16
C VAL A 80 5.69 12.86 2.59
N VAL A 81 4.48 12.29 2.55
CA VAL A 81 4.22 10.89 2.87
C VAL A 81 4.88 9.94 1.87
N ALA A 82 4.84 10.26 0.58
CA ALA A 82 5.41 9.46 -0.50
C ALA A 82 6.95 9.54 -0.51
N ALA A 83 7.53 10.70 -0.23
CA ALA A 83 8.97 10.85 -0.04
C ALA A 83 9.50 9.98 1.11
N SER A 84 8.73 9.87 2.19
CA SER A 84 9.07 9.03 3.34
C SER A 84 8.74 7.54 3.13
N ARG A 85 7.96 7.16 2.11
CA ARG A 85 7.86 5.76 1.67
C ARG A 85 8.99 5.35 0.72
N ARG A 86 9.52 6.29 -0.06
CA ARG A 86 10.75 6.08 -0.86
C ARG A 86 11.99 5.90 0.01
N GLN A 87 11.91 6.32 1.28
CA GLN A 87 12.84 5.95 2.33
C GLN A 87 12.42 4.57 2.87
N THR A 88 12.63 3.51 2.09
CA THR A 88 12.67 2.14 2.63
C THR A 88 13.94 2.04 3.48
N GLY A 89 13.85 2.58 4.68
CA GLY A 89 14.81 2.50 5.76
C GLY A 89 14.04 2.20 7.06
N PRO A 90 14.75 1.83 8.14
CA PRO A 90 14.22 1.18 9.35
C PRO A 90 13.15 1.96 10.15
N GLU A 91 12.73 3.15 9.72
CA GLU A 91 11.87 4.04 10.52
C GLU A 91 10.36 3.91 10.26
N ARG A 92 9.93 3.02 9.36
CA ARG A 92 8.50 2.78 9.11
C ARG A 92 8.14 1.31 9.01
N ALA A 93 7.97 0.70 10.17
CA ALA A 93 6.96 -0.32 10.33
C ALA A 93 6.56 -0.37 11.81
N PHE A 94 5.33 -0.80 12.07
CA PHE A 94 4.95 -1.55 13.27
C PHE A 94 6.16 -2.31 13.82
N PRO A 95 6.36 -2.45 15.15
CA PRO A 95 7.57 -3.04 15.70
C PRO A 95 7.95 -4.31 14.93
N VAL A 96 8.91 -4.16 14.01
CA VAL A 96 9.40 -5.28 13.21
C VAL A 96 10.23 -6.04 14.19
N GLN A 97 9.80 -7.25 14.52
CA GLN A 97 10.65 -8.12 15.29
C GLN A 97 11.89 -8.38 14.43
N ASP A 98 13.03 -7.85 14.88
CA ASP A 98 14.31 -8.14 14.25
C ASP A 98 14.51 -9.67 14.26
N ALA A 99 14.67 -10.24 13.08
CA ALA A 99 15.00 -11.64 12.89
C ALA A 99 16.45 -11.76 12.43
N GLN A 100 17.22 -12.67 13.04
CA GLN A 100 18.60 -12.92 12.66
C GLN A 100 18.72 -14.22 11.86
N ILE A 101 19.39 -14.14 10.71
CA ILE A 101 19.79 -15.31 9.92
C ILE A 101 21.28 -15.54 10.11
N ASN A 102 21.65 -16.74 10.60
CA ASN A 102 23.04 -17.15 10.71
C ASN A 102 23.47 -17.93 9.45
N VAL A 103 24.39 -17.37 8.68
CA VAL A 103 24.92 -18.01 7.47
C VAL A 103 26.21 -18.75 7.79
N ARG A 104 26.30 -20.04 7.43
CA ARG A 104 27.52 -20.84 7.46
C ARG A 104 27.80 -21.42 6.08
N GLY A 105 29.06 -21.38 5.65
CA GLY A 105 29.50 -21.89 4.35
C GLY A 105 31.03 -21.78 4.20
N PRO A 106 31.57 -22.17 3.04
CA PRO A 106 33.00 -22.04 2.76
C PRO A 106 33.48 -20.59 2.89
N ALA A 107 34.64 -20.39 3.50
CA ALA A 107 35.18 -19.05 3.77
C ALA A 107 35.32 -18.20 2.49
N SER A 108 35.71 -18.82 1.38
CA SER A 108 35.86 -18.17 0.08
C SER A 108 34.58 -17.53 -0.43
N ASP A 109 33.43 -18.20 -0.25
CA ASP A 109 32.14 -17.71 -0.73
C ASP A 109 31.62 -16.58 0.16
N ILE A 110 31.83 -16.70 1.48
CA ILE A 110 31.48 -15.65 2.44
C ILE A 110 32.33 -14.40 2.18
N GLU A 111 33.64 -14.55 1.95
CA GLU A 111 34.53 -13.44 1.64
C GLU A 111 34.16 -12.77 0.32
N ARG A 112 33.87 -13.55 -0.72
CA ARG A 112 33.39 -13.03 -2.00
C ARG A 112 32.12 -12.20 -1.83
N PHE A 113 31.14 -12.68 -1.04
CA PHE A 113 29.92 -11.92 -0.75
C PHE A 113 30.20 -10.62 -0.01
N LYS A 114 31.09 -10.64 1.00
CA LYS A 114 31.49 -9.43 1.74
C LYS A 114 32.14 -8.40 0.82
N GLN A 115 33.01 -8.82 -0.08
CA GLN A 115 33.67 -7.95 -1.05
C GLN A 115 32.65 -7.31 -2.01
N LEU A 116 31.66 -8.07 -2.48
CA LEU A 116 30.59 -7.55 -3.33
C LEU A 116 29.80 -6.44 -2.63
N CYS A 117 29.38 -6.67 -1.39
CA CYS A 117 28.66 -5.68 -0.60
C CYS A 117 29.50 -4.41 -0.38
N GLN A 118 30.81 -4.58 -0.11
CA GLN A 118 31.73 -3.46 0.09
C GLN A 118 31.92 -2.64 -1.19
N ALA A 119 32.07 -3.29 -2.34
CA ALA A 119 32.24 -2.63 -3.64
C ALA A 119 31.02 -1.75 -3.99
N GLU A 120 29.82 -2.21 -3.66
CA GLU A 120 28.57 -1.48 -3.90
C GLU A 120 28.17 -0.52 -2.77
N ARG A 121 28.94 -0.45 -1.68
CA ARG A 121 28.61 0.32 -0.46
C ARG A 121 27.22 -0.01 0.09
N ARG A 122 26.85 -1.30 0.10
CA ARG A 122 25.56 -1.81 0.59
C ARG A 122 25.72 -2.59 1.88
N THR A 123 24.68 -2.61 2.71
CA THR A 123 24.62 -3.54 3.85
C THR A 123 24.38 -4.97 3.34
N TYR A 124 24.69 -5.97 4.17
CA TYR A 124 24.40 -7.36 3.82
C TYR A 124 22.90 -7.64 3.67
N PHE A 125 22.08 -6.94 4.47
CA PHE A 125 20.63 -7.06 4.38
C PHE A 125 20.11 -6.49 3.06
N ASP A 126 20.54 -5.29 2.67
CA ASP A 126 20.11 -4.67 1.41
C ASP A 126 20.54 -5.50 0.19
N MET A 127 21.76 -6.06 0.24
CA MET A 127 22.24 -6.97 -0.78
C MET A 127 21.38 -8.25 -0.84
N LEU A 128 20.99 -8.80 0.31
CA LEU A 128 20.13 -9.98 0.36
C LEU A 128 18.75 -9.71 -0.26
N VAL A 129 18.13 -8.56 0.05
CA VAL A 129 16.86 -8.13 -0.57
C VAL A 129 16.98 -8.07 -2.09
N GLN A 130 18.02 -7.38 -2.59
CA GLN A 130 18.27 -7.28 -4.03
C GLN A 130 18.44 -8.65 -4.70
N LEU A 131 19.14 -9.59 -4.07
CA LEU A 131 19.32 -10.94 -4.60
C LEU A 131 18.00 -11.74 -4.63
N MET A 132 17.13 -11.55 -3.64
CA MET A 132 15.79 -12.15 -3.62
C MET A 132 14.92 -11.61 -4.76
N ASP A 133 14.90 -10.29 -4.96
CA ASP A 133 14.16 -9.66 -6.04
C ASP A 133 14.61 -10.17 -7.42
N ILE A 134 15.93 -10.32 -7.62
CA ILE A 134 16.49 -10.86 -8.86
C ILE A 134 16.08 -12.33 -9.06
N ARG A 135 16.11 -13.14 -8.01
CA ARG A 135 15.70 -14.55 -8.07
C ARG A 135 14.23 -14.65 -8.47
N ASP A 136 13.36 -13.90 -7.82
CA ASP A 136 11.92 -13.98 -8.05
C ASP A 136 11.58 -13.53 -9.48
N ALA A 137 12.16 -12.42 -9.94
CA ALA A 137 12.00 -11.95 -11.32
C ALA A 137 12.56 -12.93 -12.37
N THR A 138 13.59 -13.71 -12.02
CA THR A 138 14.14 -14.75 -12.91
C THR A 138 13.24 -15.99 -12.92
N PHE A 139 12.68 -16.35 -11.76
CA PHE A 139 11.79 -17.50 -11.61
C PHE A 139 10.47 -17.29 -12.36
N ASP A 140 9.89 -16.09 -12.27
CA ASP A 140 8.65 -15.74 -12.98
C ASP A 140 8.82 -15.87 -14.50
N ARG A 141 9.95 -15.44 -15.05
CA ARG A 141 10.25 -15.57 -16.49
C ARG A 141 10.35 -17.03 -16.95
N ILE A 142 10.85 -17.91 -16.11
CA ILE A 142 10.99 -19.34 -16.43
C ILE A 142 9.62 -20.03 -16.44
N ILE A 143 8.70 -19.59 -15.58
CA ILE A 143 7.33 -20.12 -15.53
C ILE A 143 6.50 -19.62 -16.73
N ASP A 144 6.68 -18.36 -17.14
CA ASP A 144 5.93 -17.80 -18.27
C ASP A 144 6.37 -18.35 -19.64
N GLU A 145 7.54 -18.99 -19.74
CA GLU A 145 8.08 -19.60 -20.97
C GLU A 145 7.84 -21.12 -21.09
N GLY A 146 7.19 -21.76 -20.10
CA GLY A 146 6.96 -23.22 -20.05
C GLY A 146 5.49 -23.63 -20.16
#